data_AF-A0A7J2H875-F1
#
_entry.id   AF-A0A7J2H875-F1
#
_cell.length_a   1.000
_cell.length_b   1.000
_cell.length_c   1.000
_cell.angle_alpha   90.00
_cell.angle_beta   90.00
_cell.angle_gamma   90.00
#
_symmetry.space_group_name_H-M   'P 1'
#
loop_
_entity.id
_entity.type
_entity.pdbx_description
1 polymer ?
#
loop_
_entity_poly.entity_id
_entity_poly.type
_entity_poly.pdbx_seq_one_letter_code
_entity_poly.pdbx_strand_id
1 'polypeptide(L)'
;MRRKRRYERRYVDVNVLYYYLTANEAFGERAKRLLELYTPGLATSALTVWLLHVLTGLEKLDVILEEIGVEILPLTGGVLRR
;
A
#
# COMPACT_ATOMS: atom_id res chain seq x y z
N MET A 1 -22.08 -1.26 20.28
CA MET A 1 -21.66 -1.21 18.86
C MET A 1 -20.73 -0.02 18.65
N ARG A 2 -19.42 -0.23 18.47
CA ARG A 2 -18.45 0.86 18.20
C ARG A 2 -18.73 1.42 16.81
N ARG A 3 -19.19 2.67 16.70
CA ARG A 3 -19.17 3.44 15.44
C ARG A 3 -17.72 3.40 14.92
N LYS A 4 -17.44 2.60 13.88
CA LYS A 4 -16.16 2.68 13.16
C LYS A 4 -16.05 4.12 12.69
N ARG A 5 -15.09 4.88 13.24
CA ARG A 5 -14.67 6.15 12.63
C ARG A 5 -14.37 5.81 11.18
N ARG A 6 -15.13 6.40 10.26
CA ARG A 6 -14.93 6.21 8.82
C ARG A 6 -13.70 7.02 8.47
N TYR A 7 -12.53 6.43 8.62
CA TYR A 7 -11.29 7.04 8.13
C TYR A 7 -11.42 7.18 6.61
N GLU A 8 -10.95 8.30 6.08
CA GLU A 8 -10.89 8.53 4.64
C GLU A 8 -9.87 7.54 4.05
N ARG A 9 -10.36 6.64 3.19
CA ARG A 9 -9.50 5.63 2.56
C ARG A 9 -8.62 6.32 1.51
N ARG A 10 -7.32 6.11 1.59
CA ARG A 10 -6.33 6.68 0.66
C ARG A 10 -5.63 5.56 -0.09
N TYR A 11 -5.51 5.74 -1.41
CA TYR A 11 -4.75 4.83 -2.24
C TYR A 11 -3.26 5.12 -2.13
N VAL A 12 -2.45 4.10 -1.89
CA VAL A 12 -0.98 4.19 -1.89
C VAL A 12 -0.46 3.67 -3.22
N ASP A 13 0.28 4.54 -3.91
CA ASP A 13 0.93 4.21 -5.18
C ASP A 13 2.13 3.29 -4.99
N VAL A 14 2.47 2.54 -6.04
CA VAL A 14 3.60 1.60 -6.07
C VAL A 14 4.91 2.25 -5.65
N ASN A 15 5.15 3.52 -6.03
CA ASN A 15 6.42 4.19 -5.73
C ASN A 15 6.64 4.39 -4.23
N VAL A 16 5.59 4.75 -3.49
CA VAL A 16 5.70 4.96 -2.04
C VAL A 16 6.06 3.65 -1.35
N LEU A 17 5.40 2.56 -1.73
CA LEU A 17 5.69 1.23 -1.19
C LEU A 17 7.08 0.74 -1.61
N TYR A 18 7.47 0.94 -2.86
CA TYR A 18 8.79 0.58 -3.37
C TYR A 18 9.91 1.30 -2.60
N TYR A 19 9.81 2.62 -2.41
CA TYR A 19 10.81 3.40 -1.67
C TYR A 19 10.89 2.99 -0.20
N TYR A 20 9.75 2.68 0.41
CA TYR A 20 9.73 2.16 1.78
C TYR A 20 10.43 0.79 1.87
N LEU A 21 10.04 -0.17 1.02
CA LEU A 21 10.54 -1.55 1.06
C LEU A 21 12.03 -1.67 0.70
N THR A 22 12.53 -0.81 -0.18
CA THR A 22 13.93 -0.80 -0.62
C THR A 22 14.83 0.11 0.22
N ALA A 23 14.27 0.77 1.25
CA ALA A 23 14.97 1.78 2.03
C ALA A 23 15.67 2.82 1.12
N ASN A 24 14.97 3.28 0.08
CA ASN A 24 15.54 4.13 -0.95
C ASN A 24 16.20 5.38 -0.34
N GLU A 25 17.44 5.68 -0.73
CA GLU A 25 18.26 6.74 -0.10
C GLU A 25 17.61 8.13 -0.15
N ALA A 26 16.94 8.46 -1.25
CA ALA A 26 16.34 9.79 -1.44
C ALA A 26 14.94 9.89 -0.83
N PHE A 27 14.16 8.81 -0.86
CA PHE A 27 12.71 8.87 -0.61
C PHE A 27 12.19 7.94 0.49
N GLY A 28 12.98 6.98 0.97
CA GLY A 28 12.53 5.96 1.94
C GLY A 28 12.01 6.57 3.24
N GLU A 29 12.74 7.53 3.81
CA GLU A 29 12.34 8.25 5.02
C GLU A 29 11.03 9.04 4.84
N ARG A 30 10.84 9.67 3.67
CA ARG A 30 9.59 10.37 3.37
C ARG A 30 8.44 9.38 3.19
N ALA A 31 8.68 8.27 2.49
CA ALA A 31 7.69 7.22 2.28
C ALA A 31 7.21 6.63 3.61
N LYS A 32 8.15 6.28 4.51
CA LYS A 32 7.86 5.81 5.87
C LYS A 32 6.95 6.77 6.63
N ARG A 33 7.31 8.07 6.68
CA ARG A 33 6.49 9.09 7.36
C ARG A 33 5.08 9.20 6.79
N LEU A 34 4.92 9.09 5.47
CA LEU A 34 3.60 9.14 4.82
C LEU A 34 2.76 7.91 5.18
N LEU A 35 3.36 6.72 5.19
CA LEU A 35 2.69 5.49 5.59
C LEU A 35 2.24 5.55 7.06
N GLU A 36 3.09 6.04 7.95
CA GLU A 36 2.76 6.22 9.37
C GLU A 36 1.65 7.27 9.57
N LEU A 37 1.75 8.43 8.90
CA LEU A 37 0.79 9.54 9.04
C LEU A 37 -0.63 9.17 8.61
N TYR A 38 -0.75 8.36 7.56
CA TYR A 38 -2.04 8.01 6.97
C TYR A 38 -2.59 6.65 7.38
N THR A 39 -1.88 5.94 8.26
CA THR A 39 -2.39 4.74 8.92
C THR A 39 -3.26 5.14 10.14
N PRO A 40 -4.46 4.56 10.32
CA PRO A 40 -5.12 3.58 9.45
C PRO A 40 -5.86 4.23 8.28
N GLY A 41 -6.13 3.44 7.23
CA GLY A 41 -6.93 3.88 6.08
C GLY A 41 -6.20 3.82 4.75
N LEU A 42 -5.02 3.19 4.69
CA LEU A 42 -4.28 2.97 3.47
C LEU A 42 -4.80 1.74 2.73
N ALA A 43 -4.88 1.84 1.41
CA ALA A 43 -5.19 0.72 0.55
C ALA A 43 -4.33 0.78 -0.72
N THR A 44 -4.05 -0.36 -1.33
CA THR A 44 -3.48 -0.44 -2.69
C THR A 44 -4.18 -1.54 -3.49
N SER A 45 -3.85 -1.69 -4.77
CA SER A 45 -4.42 -2.75 -5.60
C SER A 45 -3.55 -4.01 -5.60
N ALA A 46 -4.16 -5.17 -5.87
CA ALA A 46 -3.43 -6.42 -6.10
C ALA A 46 -2.38 -6.30 -7.25
N LEU A 47 -2.62 -5.41 -8.23
CA LEU A 47 -1.64 -5.12 -9.28
C LEU A 47 -0.37 -4.46 -8.70
N THR A 48 -0.51 -3.57 -7.73
CA THR A 48 0.64 -2.97 -7.04
C THR A 48 1.50 -4.04 -6.37
N VAL A 49 0.88 -5.03 -5.73
CA VAL A 49 1.60 -6.14 -5.08
C VAL A 49 2.43 -6.92 -6.09
N TRP A 50 1.83 -7.25 -7.25
CA TRP A 50 2.54 -7.91 -8.34
C TRP A 50 3.69 -7.05 -8.90
N LEU A 51 3.48 -5.75 -9.10
CA LEU A 51 4.54 -4.84 -9.55
C LEU A 51 5.70 -4.78 -8.56
N LEU A 52 5.42 -4.70 -7.26
CA LEU A 52 6.46 -4.73 -6.23
C LEU A 52 7.25 -6.03 -6.26
N HIS A 53 6.60 -7.17 -6.46
CA HIS A 53 7.28 -8.46 -6.62
C HIS A 53 8.25 -8.42 -7.81
N VAL A 54 7.80 -7.95 -8.97
CA VAL A 54 8.65 -7.83 -10.17
C VAL A 54 9.82 -6.86 -9.95
N LEU A 55 9.58 -5.72 -9.29
CA LEU A 55 10.58 -4.67 -9.10
C LEU A 55 11.62 -4.97 -8.02
N THR A 56 11.27 -5.78 -7.01
CA THR A 56 12.11 -6.01 -5.83
C THR A 56 12.57 -7.46 -5.67
N GLY A 57 11.92 -8.41 -6.34
CA GLY A 57 12.12 -9.84 -6.12
C GLY A 57 11.63 -10.35 -4.76
N LEU A 58 10.97 -9.51 -3.96
CA LEU A 58 10.47 -9.88 -2.64
C LEU A 58 9.25 -10.82 -2.76
N GLU A 59 9.18 -11.78 -1.84
CA GLU A 59 8.06 -12.69 -1.68
C GLU A 59 7.17 -12.26 -0.51
N LYS A 60 5.95 -12.80 -0.45
CA LYS A 60 4.98 -12.56 0.65
C LYS A 60 4.67 -11.08 0.89
N LEU A 61 4.68 -10.29 -0.18
CA LEU A 61 4.40 -8.86 -0.14
C LEU A 61 2.97 -8.57 0.34
N ASP A 62 2.03 -9.48 0.11
CA ASP A 62 0.70 -9.41 0.67
C ASP A 62 0.71 -9.31 2.20
N VAL A 63 1.45 -10.21 2.85
CA VAL A 63 1.60 -10.24 4.31
C VAL A 63 2.33 -8.99 4.81
N ILE A 64 3.45 -8.62 4.17
CA ILE A 64 4.24 -7.45 4.57
C ILE A 64 3.39 -6.17 4.50
N LEU A 65 2.60 -6.00 3.44
CA LEU A 65 1.75 -4.82 3.27
C LEU A 65 0.60 -4.77 4.29
N GLU A 66 -0.01 -5.91 4.61
CA GLU A 66 -1.02 -5.99 5.66
C GLU A 66 -0.45 -5.65 7.05
N GLU A 67 0.76 -6.12 7.36
CA GLU A 67 1.46 -5.82 8.63
C GLU A 67 1.74 -4.32 8.81
N ILE A 68 2.06 -3.61 7.73
CA ILE A 68 2.23 -2.14 7.76
C ILE A 68 0.91 -1.37 7.59
N GLY A 69 -0.23 -2.06 7.62
CA GLY A 69 -1.56 -1.44 7.64
C GLY A 69 -2.12 -1.03 6.28
N VAL A 70 -1.60 -1.59 5.18
CA VAL A 70 -2.08 -1.34 3.81
C VAL A 70 -3.04 -2.45 3.39
N GLU A 71 -4.32 -2.10 3.21
CA GLU A 71 -5.35 -3.01 2.69
C GLU A 71 -5.13 -3.30 1.20
N ILE A 72 -5.13 -4.58 0.79
CA ILE A 72 -5.01 -4.96 -0.61
C ILE A 72 -6.39 -5.16 -1.21
N LEU A 73 -6.71 -4.36 -2.22
CA LEU A 73 -7.99 -4.38 -2.91
C LEU A 73 -7.90 -5.20 -4.21
N PRO A 74 -8.95 -5.98 -4.53
CA PRO A 74 -8.96 -6.76 -5.76
C PRO A 74 -9.08 -5.85 -6.99
N LEU A 75 -8.29 -6.14 -8.02
CA LEU A 75 -8.46 -5.51 -9.33
C LEU A 75 -9.50 -6.31 -10.13
N THR A 76 -10.74 -5.83 -10.13
CA THR A 76 -11.84 -6.47 -10.88
C THR A 76 -12.22 -5.63 -12.10
N GLY A 77 -12.84 -6.25 -13.11
CA GLY A 77 -13.37 -5.52 -14.27
C GLY A 77 -14.40 -4.44 -13.90
N GLY A 78 -15.05 -4.54 -12.73
CA GLY A 78 -15.95 -3.50 -12.24
C GLY A 78 -15.23 -2.21 -11.83
N VAL A 79 -14.00 -2.30 -11.32
CA VAL A 79 -13.18 -1.13 -10.94
C VAL A 79 -12.75 -0.33 -12.16
N LEU A 80 -12.61 -0.98 -13.32
CA LEU A 80 -12.15 -0.36 -14.56
C LEU A 80 -13.28 0.32 -15.36
N ARG A 81 -14.55 0.02 -15.01
CA ARG A 81 -15.72 0.63 -15.66
C ARG A 81 -16.01 1.95 -14.98
N ARG A 82 -15.95 3.05 -15.74
CA ARG A 82 -16.34 4.39 -15.28
C ARG A 82 -17.85 4.56 -15.32
#